data_AF-A0A4Q5T1L7-F1
#
_entry.id   AF-A0A4Q5T1L7-F1
#
_cell.length_a   1.000
_cell.length_b   1.000
_cell.length_c   1.000
_cell.angle_alpha   90.00
_cell.angle_beta   90.00
_cell.angle_gamma   90.00
#
_symmetry.space_group_name_H-M   'P 1'
#
loop_
_entity.id
_entity.type
_entity.pdbx_description
1 polymer ?
#
loop_
_entity_poly.entity_id
_entity_poly.type
_entity_poly.pdbx_seq_one_letter_code
_entity_poly.pdbx_strand_id
1 'polypeptide(L)'
;PAPAQTAFGVVVPADVAAPALQGAESLLMDWRTDWAPGGAPPAGAIPTFLYAFDLGDGTVLLEETCLAAEPGMAVEELQDRLRRRLVARGVDPSVVDAPLAREVVRIPMRGRGRPPVPGTLALGVAGRGGHLVTGYSVAHALLRGRSLADDLAAGRVPDQVDPVRPVDGLREAGLRALLRLDVDGTLALFDGFGRLPAHQQRAFMSRDAPPSAVAGAMWTMFRHMPWSGRRELARATLGR
;
A
#
# COMPACT_ATOMS: atom_id res chain seq x y z
N PRO A 1 10.49 -15.35 -1.01
CA PRO A 1 10.72 -13.88 -0.97
C PRO A 1 9.59 -13.24 -0.15
N ALA A 2 9.83 -12.27 0.72
CA ALA A 2 8.74 -11.67 1.51
C ALA A 2 7.86 -10.72 0.67
N PRO A 3 6.55 -10.62 0.97
CA PRO A 3 5.64 -9.75 0.27
C PRO A 3 6.06 -8.29 0.43
N ALA A 4 5.87 -7.52 -0.63
CA ALA A 4 6.27 -6.12 -0.68
C ALA A 4 5.27 -5.27 -1.46
N GLN A 5 5.13 -4.03 -1.01
CA GLN A 5 4.63 -2.94 -1.83
C GLN A 5 5.79 -2.40 -2.64
N THR A 6 5.59 -2.20 -3.93
CA THR A 6 6.59 -1.61 -4.83
C THR A 6 5.96 -0.52 -5.68
N ALA A 7 6.73 0.51 -5.99
CA ALA A 7 6.26 1.59 -6.84
C ALA A 7 7.39 2.15 -7.72
N PHE A 8 7.00 2.70 -8.86
CA PHE A 8 7.87 3.49 -9.73
C PHE A 8 7.15 4.80 -10.04
N GLY A 9 7.81 5.92 -9.72
CA GLY A 9 7.29 7.25 -9.88
C GLY A 9 8.21 8.16 -10.66
N VAL A 10 7.61 9.16 -11.30
CA VAL A 10 8.30 10.23 -12.00
C VAL A 10 7.78 11.57 -11.54
N VAL A 11 8.68 12.54 -11.42
CA VAL A 11 8.33 13.94 -11.16
C VAL A 11 8.42 14.71 -12.47
N VAL A 12 7.34 15.42 -12.81
CA VAL A 12 7.21 16.17 -14.06
C VAL A 12 6.60 17.55 -13.78
N PRO A 13 6.78 18.54 -14.67
CA PRO A 13 6.06 19.81 -14.58
C PRO A 13 4.53 19.61 -14.54
N ALA A 14 3.82 20.47 -13.81
CA ALA A 14 2.37 20.34 -13.62
C ALA A 14 1.56 20.40 -14.93
N ASP A 15 1.98 21.21 -15.89
CA ASP A 15 1.36 21.29 -17.23
C ASP A 15 1.50 19.97 -18.01
N VAL A 16 2.63 19.28 -17.84
CA VAL A 16 2.89 17.97 -18.44
C VAL A 16 2.07 16.86 -17.75
N ALA A 17 1.86 16.93 -16.44
CA ALA A 17 1.04 15.97 -15.69
C ALA A 17 -0.47 16.16 -15.88
N ALA A 18 -0.92 17.35 -16.31
CA ALA A 18 -2.34 17.71 -16.38
C ALA A 18 -3.23 16.68 -17.11
N PRO A 19 -2.82 16.08 -18.25
CA PRO A 19 -3.62 15.04 -18.90
C PRO A 19 -3.80 13.78 -18.05
N ALA A 20 -2.80 13.38 -17.25
CA ALA A 20 -2.92 12.23 -16.34
C ALA A 20 -3.92 12.47 -15.20
N LEU A 21 -4.04 13.73 -14.74
CA LEU A 21 -4.94 14.16 -13.67
C LEU A 21 -6.40 14.28 -14.14
N GLN A 22 -6.65 14.53 -15.42
CA GLN A 22 -7.99 14.67 -16.01
C GLN A 22 -8.91 15.65 -15.25
N GLY A 23 -8.32 16.75 -14.78
CA GLY A 23 -9.03 17.80 -14.03
C GLY A 23 -9.15 17.56 -12.52
N ALA A 24 -8.65 16.42 -11.99
CA ALA A 24 -8.51 16.25 -10.55
C ALA A 24 -7.32 17.06 -10.01
N GLU A 25 -7.42 17.53 -8.76
CA GLU A 25 -6.30 18.16 -8.04
C GLU A 25 -5.23 17.14 -7.67
N SER A 26 -5.64 15.92 -7.32
CA SER A 26 -4.76 14.79 -7.01
C SER A 26 -5.51 13.48 -7.22
N LEU A 27 -4.76 12.40 -7.46
CA LEU A 27 -5.29 11.05 -7.56
C LEU A 27 -4.71 10.21 -6.43
N LEU A 28 -5.59 9.76 -5.52
CA LEU A 28 -5.25 8.82 -4.45
C LEU A 28 -5.75 7.43 -4.83
N MET A 29 -4.83 6.50 -5.09
CA MET A 29 -5.12 5.11 -5.42
C MET A 29 -6.08 4.97 -6.61
N ASP A 30 -5.74 5.58 -7.74
CA ASP A 30 -6.53 5.47 -8.96
C ASP A 30 -6.30 4.09 -9.63
N TRP A 31 -7.24 3.18 -9.34
CA TRP A 31 -7.23 1.79 -9.77
C TRP A 31 -7.70 1.54 -11.21
N ARG A 32 -8.01 2.59 -11.98
CA ARG A 32 -8.38 2.41 -13.39
C ARG A 32 -7.31 1.62 -14.13
N THR A 33 -7.71 0.87 -15.15
CA THR A 33 -6.87 -0.14 -15.79
C THR A 33 -6.29 0.34 -17.11
N ASP A 34 -6.05 1.64 -17.25
CA ASP A 34 -5.59 2.26 -18.51
C ASP A 34 -4.22 1.74 -19.00
N TRP A 35 -3.47 1.07 -18.13
CA TRP A 35 -2.23 0.36 -18.47
C TRP A 35 -2.48 -0.94 -19.25
N ALA A 36 -3.69 -1.49 -19.19
CA ALA A 36 -4.07 -2.73 -19.84
C ALA A 36 -4.56 -2.49 -21.28
N PRO A 37 -4.06 -3.25 -22.27
CA PRO A 37 -4.55 -3.16 -23.65
C PRO A 37 -6.07 -3.39 -23.72
N GLY A 38 -6.80 -2.53 -24.42
CA GLY A 38 -8.26 -2.61 -24.51
C GLY A 38 -9.01 -2.32 -23.20
N GLY A 39 -8.32 -1.81 -22.18
CA GLY A 39 -8.90 -1.46 -20.87
C GLY A 39 -9.16 -2.65 -19.94
N ALA A 40 -8.89 -3.88 -20.38
CA ALA A 40 -9.13 -5.10 -19.61
C ALA A 40 -7.80 -5.78 -19.23
N PRO A 41 -7.46 -5.85 -17.92
CA PRO A 41 -6.32 -6.59 -17.44
C PRO A 41 -6.39 -8.07 -17.84
N PRO A 42 -5.26 -8.73 -18.18
CA PRO A 42 -5.25 -10.16 -18.42
C PRO A 42 -5.61 -10.91 -17.13
N ALA A 43 -6.18 -12.11 -17.27
CA ALA A 43 -6.55 -12.95 -16.14
C ALA A 43 -5.32 -13.21 -15.23
N GLY A 44 -5.48 -12.98 -13.93
CA GLY A 44 -4.39 -13.14 -12.95
C GLY A 44 -3.36 -12.01 -12.93
N ALA A 45 -3.60 -10.90 -13.63
CA ALA A 45 -2.75 -9.72 -13.51
C ALA A 45 -2.79 -9.17 -12.08
N ILE A 46 -1.62 -8.95 -11.50
CA ILE A 46 -1.49 -8.27 -10.21
C ILE A 46 -2.02 -6.84 -10.36
N PRO A 47 -2.91 -6.37 -9.48
CA PRO A 47 -3.48 -5.04 -9.57
C PRO A 47 -2.45 -3.96 -9.19
N THR A 48 -2.51 -2.83 -9.90
CA THR A 48 -1.72 -1.63 -9.65
C THR A 48 -2.60 -0.39 -9.79
N PHE A 49 -2.19 0.71 -9.16
CA PHE A 49 -2.92 1.97 -9.19
C PHE A 49 -1.96 3.14 -9.41
N LEU A 50 -2.49 4.28 -9.83
CA LEU A 50 -1.75 5.53 -9.96
C LEU A 50 -1.93 6.41 -8.71
N TYR A 51 -0.82 6.95 -8.20
CA TYR A 51 -0.81 8.19 -7.43
C TYR A 51 -0.45 9.36 -8.34
N ALA A 52 -1.16 10.48 -8.15
CA ALA A 52 -0.80 11.76 -8.74
C ALA A 52 -0.92 12.85 -7.68
N PHE A 53 0.18 13.47 -7.29
CA PHE A 53 0.22 14.48 -6.23
C PHE A 53 1.00 15.72 -6.67
N ASP A 54 0.39 16.89 -6.47
CA ASP A 54 1.11 18.16 -6.53
C ASP A 54 2.11 18.24 -5.36
N LEU A 55 3.37 18.56 -5.67
CA LEU A 55 4.45 18.71 -4.70
C LEU A 55 4.54 20.13 -4.12
N GLY A 56 3.73 21.08 -4.62
CA GLY A 56 3.63 22.45 -4.14
C GLY A 56 4.68 23.41 -4.71
N ASP A 57 5.51 22.94 -5.64
CA ASP A 57 6.58 23.70 -6.31
C ASP A 57 6.38 23.80 -7.83
N GLY A 58 5.16 23.51 -8.31
CA GLY A 58 4.84 23.46 -9.74
C GLY A 58 5.19 22.14 -10.41
N THR A 59 5.56 21.11 -9.63
CA THR A 59 5.78 19.75 -10.11
C THR A 59 4.79 18.76 -9.54
N VAL A 60 4.57 17.65 -10.25
CA VAL A 60 3.63 16.60 -9.89
C VAL A 60 4.37 15.26 -9.90
N LEU A 61 4.19 14.48 -8.84
CA LEU A 61 4.57 13.06 -8.79
C LEU A 61 3.48 12.25 -9.50
N LEU A 62 3.87 11.43 -10.48
CA LEU A 62 3.03 10.39 -11.10
C LEU A 62 3.65 9.04 -10.80
N GLU A 63 2.96 8.19 -10.03
CA GLU A 63 3.54 6.95 -9.51
C GLU A 63 2.62 5.74 -9.70
N GLU A 64 3.11 4.73 -10.41
CA GLU A 64 2.46 3.42 -10.51
C GLU A 64 2.88 2.56 -9.32
N THR A 65 1.89 2.08 -8.56
CA THR A 65 2.13 1.32 -7.34
C THR A 65 1.44 -0.04 -7.38
N CYS A 66 2.20 -1.09 -7.05
CA CYS A 66 1.68 -2.39 -6.65
C CYS A 66 1.53 -2.43 -5.13
N LEU A 67 0.29 -2.56 -4.64
CA LEU A 67 0.02 -2.55 -3.19
C LEU A 67 0.71 -3.69 -2.44
N ALA A 68 0.65 -4.91 -2.98
CA ALA A 68 1.29 -6.06 -2.40
C ALA A 68 1.47 -7.17 -3.45
N ALA A 69 2.69 -7.70 -3.56
CA ALA A 69 2.98 -8.91 -4.31
C ALA A 69 4.06 -9.75 -3.61
N GLU A 70 4.06 -11.06 -3.85
CA GLU A 70 5.06 -12.00 -3.33
C GLU A 70 5.61 -12.90 -4.47
N PRO A 71 6.84 -12.65 -4.98
CA PRO A 71 7.72 -11.50 -4.70
C PRO A 71 7.09 -10.17 -5.14
N GLY A 72 7.61 -9.05 -4.59
CA GLY A 72 7.22 -7.71 -5.02
C GLY A 72 7.40 -7.52 -6.53
N MET A 73 6.52 -6.74 -7.16
CA MET A 73 6.55 -6.49 -8.60
C MET A 73 7.86 -5.78 -9.00
N ALA A 74 8.44 -6.20 -10.13
CA ALA A 74 9.65 -5.61 -10.68
C ALA A 74 9.45 -4.13 -11.04
N VAL A 75 10.49 -3.33 -10.88
CA VAL A 75 10.43 -1.87 -11.17
C VAL A 75 10.18 -1.62 -12.64
N GLU A 76 10.73 -2.47 -13.51
CA GLU A 76 10.59 -2.40 -14.96
C GLU A 76 9.13 -2.61 -15.39
N GLU A 77 8.42 -3.57 -14.77
CA GLU A 77 6.99 -3.78 -15.04
C GLU A 77 6.15 -2.58 -14.58
N LEU A 78 6.48 -1.98 -13.43
CA LEU A 78 5.81 -0.78 -12.93
C LEU A 78 6.06 0.42 -13.85
N GLN A 79 7.30 0.59 -14.33
CA GLN A 79 7.66 1.61 -15.30
C GLN A 79 6.88 1.44 -16.61
N ASP A 80 6.76 0.20 -17.12
CA ASP A 80 6.01 -0.08 -18.35
C ASP A 80 4.50 0.13 -18.18
N ARG A 81 3.94 -0.18 -17.01
CA ARG A 81 2.53 0.12 -16.70
C ARG A 81 2.29 1.62 -16.57
N LEU A 82 3.18 2.35 -15.90
CA LEU A 82 3.12 3.81 -15.81
C LEU A 82 3.14 4.41 -17.22
N ARG A 83 4.11 4.01 -18.07
CA ARG A 83 4.21 4.50 -19.45
C ARG A 83 2.90 4.27 -20.22
N ARG A 84 2.35 3.05 -20.18
CA ARG A 84 1.09 2.72 -20.86
C ARG A 84 -0.08 3.58 -20.38
N ARG A 85 -0.19 3.76 -19.07
CA ARG A 85 -1.24 4.60 -18.46
C ARG A 85 -1.11 6.06 -18.88
N LEU A 86 0.10 6.61 -18.85
CA LEU A 86 0.36 7.99 -19.24
C LEU A 86 0.02 8.24 -20.72
N VAL A 87 0.43 7.34 -21.61
CA VAL A 87 0.05 7.38 -23.04
C VAL A 87 -1.47 7.33 -23.21
N ALA A 88 -2.15 6.41 -22.51
CA ALA A 88 -3.60 6.29 -22.58
C ALA A 88 -4.34 7.55 -22.11
N ARG A 89 -3.70 8.37 -21.28
CA ARG A 89 -4.23 9.64 -20.77
C ARG A 89 -3.73 10.87 -21.54
N GLY A 90 -2.96 10.69 -22.61
CA GLY A 90 -2.47 11.80 -23.44
C GLY A 90 -1.24 12.51 -22.87
N VAL A 91 -0.49 11.88 -21.97
CA VAL A 91 0.83 12.36 -21.53
C VAL A 91 1.91 11.77 -22.42
N ASP A 92 2.91 12.59 -22.79
CA ASP A 92 4.05 12.15 -23.58
C ASP A 92 4.84 11.06 -22.82
N PRO A 93 5.03 9.84 -23.38
CA PRO A 93 5.72 8.75 -22.70
C PRO A 93 7.19 9.04 -22.40
N SER A 94 7.83 9.99 -23.09
CA SER A 94 9.23 10.36 -22.87
C SER A 94 9.49 10.90 -21.45
N VAL A 95 8.44 11.36 -20.76
CA VAL A 95 8.53 11.78 -19.36
C VAL A 95 8.92 10.63 -18.43
N VAL A 96 8.65 9.38 -18.83
CA VAL A 96 9.09 8.19 -18.08
C VAL A 96 10.60 7.95 -18.25
N ASP A 97 11.13 8.31 -19.42
CA ASP A 97 12.52 8.08 -19.80
C ASP A 97 13.43 9.20 -19.30
N ALA A 98 12.97 10.45 -19.33
CA ALA A 98 13.71 11.63 -18.90
C ALA A 98 12.90 12.55 -17.98
N PRO A 99 12.49 12.10 -16.77
CA PRO A 99 11.79 12.94 -15.81
C PRO A 99 12.73 13.93 -15.10
N LEU A 100 12.16 14.89 -14.39
CA LEU A 100 12.92 15.77 -13.50
C LEU A 100 13.53 14.98 -12.33
N ALA A 101 12.79 14.02 -11.80
CA ALA A 101 13.25 13.08 -10.78
C ALA A 101 12.54 11.73 -10.92
N ARG A 102 13.16 10.67 -10.37
CA ARG A 102 12.59 9.33 -10.29
C ARG A 102 12.42 8.93 -8.83
N GLU A 103 11.32 8.26 -8.54
CA GLU A 103 11.06 7.62 -7.26
C GLU A 103 10.94 6.11 -7.46
N VAL A 104 11.64 5.34 -6.63
CA VAL A 104 11.58 3.87 -6.64
C VAL A 104 11.32 3.41 -5.22
N VAL A 105 10.16 2.82 -5.00
CA VAL A 105 9.69 2.44 -3.67
C VAL A 105 9.75 0.94 -3.51
N ARG A 106 10.24 0.51 -2.35
CA ARG A 106 10.13 -0.87 -1.89
C ARG A 106 9.87 -0.93 -0.39
N ILE A 107 8.65 -1.32 -0.01
CA ILE A 107 8.26 -1.46 1.40
C ILE A 107 8.01 -2.93 1.72
N PRO A 108 8.74 -3.55 2.66
CA PRO A 108 8.48 -4.92 3.10
C PRO A 108 7.22 -4.97 3.96
N MET A 109 6.18 -5.70 3.52
CA MET A 109 4.89 -5.73 4.22
C MET A 109 5.00 -6.34 5.61
N ARG A 110 5.79 -7.42 5.77
CA ARG A 110 5.99 -8.13 7.06
C ARG A 110 7.06 -7.50 7.96
N GLY A 111 7.75 -6.46 7.48
CA GLY A 111 8.92 -5.90 8.15
C GLY A 111 10.06 -6.92 8.37
N ARG A 112 10.85 -6.71 9.42
CA ARG A 112 12.02 -7.53 9.74
C ARG A 112 11.62 -8.93 10.27
N GLY A 113 12.18 -9.96 9.64
CA GLY A 113 12.02 -11.37 10.05
C GLY A 113 13.13 -11.92 10.94
N ARG A 114 14.13 -11.10 11.27
CA ARG A 114 15.28 -11.46 12.12
C ARG A 114 15.49 -10.42 13.21
N PRO A 115 16.11 -10.77 14.36
CA PRO A 115 16.46 -9.79 15.38
C PRO A 115 17.30 -8.62 14.82
N PRO A 116 17.24 -7.42 15.43
CA PRO A 116 18.18 -6.34 15.14
C PRO A 116 19.62 -6.75 15.47
N VAL A 117 20.60 -5.99 14.96
CA VAL A 117 22.00 -6.23 15.31
C VAL A 117 22.19 -5.98 16.82
N PRO A 118 23.00 -6.77 17.55
CA PRO A 118 23.25 -6.51 18.96
C PRO A 118 23.64 -5.05 19.22
N GLY A 119 23.06 -4.45 20.26
CA GLY A 119 23.25 -3.02 20.58
C GLY A 119 22.43 -2.04 19.72
N THR A 120 21.57 -2.53 18.82
CA THR A 120 20.67 -1.68 18.02
C THR A 120 19.20 -2.01 18.28
N LEU A 121 18.34 -1.00 18.12
CA LEU A 121 16.89 -1.14 18.16
C LEU A 121 16.31 -0.87 16.77
N ALA A 122 15.22 -1.57 16.43
CA ALA A 122 14.57 -1.45 15.13
C ALA A 122 13.10 -1.02 15.32
N LEU A 123 12.77 0.15 14.77
CA LEU A 123 11.45 0.78 14.84
C LEU A 123 10.84 0.92 13.44
N GLY A 124 9.51 0.84 13.34
CA GLY A 124 8.79 1.12 12.09
C GLY A 124 9.10 0.06 11.04
N VAL A 125 9.35 0.48 9.80
CA VAL A 125 9.68 -0.45 8.70
C VAL A 125 11.01 -1.16 8.91
N ALA A 126 11.96 -0.55 9.64
CA ALA A 126 13.22 -1.21 10.00
C ALA A 126 13.00 -2.36 10.99
N GLY A 127 11.95 -2.26 11.80
CA GLY A 127 11.44 -3.28 12.70
C GLY A 127 10.24 -4.01 12.11
N ARG A 128 9.18 -4.19 12.90
CA ARG A 128 7.92 -4.80 12.46
C ARG A 128 6.76 -3.82 12.46
N GLY A 129 7.04 -2.52 12.62
CA GLY A 129 6.08 -1.44 12.83
C GLY A 129 5.22 -1.03 11.63
N GLY A 130 5.52 -1.53 10.42
CA GLY A 130 4.68 -1.30 9.24
C GLY A 130 3.31 -1.99 9.34
N HIS A 131 2.29 -1.39 8.73
CA HIS A 131 0.96 -1.98 8.63
C HIS A 131 0.93 -3.09 7.57
N LEU A 132 0.59 -4.31 7.97
CA LEU A 132 0.72 -5.51 7.12
C LEU A 132 -0.14 -5.48 5.83
N VAL A 133 -1.17 -4.63 5.74
CA VAL A 133 -2.06 -4.56 4.56
C VAL A 133 -1.77 -3.35 3.68
N THR A 134 -1.29 -2.24 4.26
CA THR A 134 -1.15 -0.96 3.52
C THR A 134 0.29 -0.47 3.40
N GLY A 135 1.24 -1.11 4.07
CA GLY A 135 2.64 -0.65 4.12
C GLY A 135 2.84 0.62 4.96
N TYR A 136 1.77 1.25 5.45
CA TYR A 136 1.85 2.51 6.19
C TYR A 136 2.59 2.34 7.52
N SER A 137 3.46 3.29 7.84
CA SER A 137 4.33 3.21 9.01
C SER A 137 4.61 4.55 9.69
N VAL A 138 4.45 5.68 9.00
CA VAL A 138 4.84 7.02 9.50
C VAL A 138 4.14 7.35 10.82
N ALA A 139 2.82 7.21 10.89
CA ALA A 139 2.07 7.49 12.12
C ALA A 139 2.54 6.62 13.30
N HIS A 140 2.76 5.32 13.07
CA HIS A 140 3.28 4.39 14.07
C HIS A 140 4.71 4.78 14.51
N ALA A 141 5.58 5.07 13.56
CA ALA A 141 6.96 5.46 13.83
C ALA A 141 7.05 6.75 14.65
N LEU A 142 6.23 7.76 14.35
CA LEU A 142 6.18 9.01 15.11
C LEU A 142 5.66 8.80 16.54
N LEU A 143 4.55 8.06 16.69
CA LEU A 143 3.96 7.78 18.00
C LEU A 143 4.89 6.96 18.90
N ARG A 144 5.50 5.90 18.35
CA ARG A 144 6.40 5.02 19.10
C ARG A 144 7.78 5.61 19.30
N GLY A 145 8.28 6.40 18.35
CA GLY A 145 9.60 7.02 18.41
C GLY A 145 9.76 7.90 19.64
N ARG A 146 8.74 8.70 19.98
CA ARG A 146 8.76 9.55 21.18
C ARG A 146 8.81 8.73 22.47
N SER A 147 7.88 7.78 22.63
CA SER A 147 7.86 6.90 23.81
C SER A 147 9.17 6.12 23.97
N LEU A 148 9.77 5.66 22.86
CA LEU A 148 11.04 4.97 22.88
C LEU A 148 12.17 5.88 23.34
N ALA A 149 12.23 7.12 22.86
CA ALA A 149 13.23 8.09 23.27
C ALA A 149 13.13 8.41 24.78
N ASP A 150 11.91 8.58 25.30
CA ASP A 150 11.66 8.84 26.72
C ASP A 150 12.10 7.66 27.61
N ASP A 151 11.86 6.42 27.17
CA ASP A 151 12.31 5.22 27.87
C ASP A 151 13.84 5.12 27.90
N LEU A 152 14.50 5.35 26.76
CA LEU A 152 15.96 5.32 26.66
C LEU A 152 16.62 6.39 27.53
N ALA A 153 16.07 7.61 27.54
CA ALA A 153 16.56 8.71 28.38
C ALA A 153 16.48 8.39 29.88
N ALA A 154 15.52 7.55 30.28
CA ALA A 154 15.35 7.07 31.65
C ALA A 154 16.09 5.75 31.94
N GLY A 155 16.98 5.30 31.04
CA GLY A 155 17.75 4.06 31.20
C GLY A 155 16.93 2.77 31.01
N ARG A 156 15.71 2.85 30.47
CA ARG A 156 14.87 1.70 30.15
C ARG A 156 15.04 1.33 28.69
N VAL A 157 15.70 0.20 28.43
CA VAL A 157 15.83 -0.36 27.08
C VAL A 157 14.77 -1.44 26.91
N PRO A 158 13.80 -1.29 26.00
CA PRO A 158 12.81 -2.33 25.77
C PRO A 158 13.43 -3.52 25.03
N ASP A 159 13.05 -4.75 25.42
CA ASP A 159 13.47 -5.97 24.71
C ASP A 159 12.96 -6.02 23.27
N GLN A 160 11.78 -5.42 23.02
CA GLN A 160 11.17 -5.30 21.70
C GLN A 160 10.49 -3.94 21.52
N VAL A 161 10.84 -3.23 20.45
CA VAL A 161 10.21 -1.94 20.10
C VAL A 161 8.83 -2.14 19.45
N ASP A 162 8.74 -3.07 18.51
CA ASP A 162 7.54 -3.39 17.73
C ASP A 162 7.13 -4.86 17.94
N PRO A 163 6.50 -5.20 19.09
CA PRO A 163 6.15 -6.57 19.39
C PRO A 163 5.07 -7.11 18.42
N VAL A 164 5.08 -8.42 18.24
CA VAL A 164 3.98 -9.14 17.57
C VAL A 164 2.79 -9.19 18.51
N ARG A 165 1.62 -8.79 18.03
CA ARG A 165 0.37 -8.77 18.80
C ARG A 165 -0.60 -9.82 18.22
N PRO A 166 -1.56 -10.33 19.01
CA PRO A 166 -2.59 -11.26 18.51
C PRO A 166 -3.35 -10.73 17.28
N VAL A 167 -3.59 -9.42 17.21
CA VAL A 167 -4.25 -8.75 16.07
C VAL A 167 -3.48 -8.89 14.75
N ASP A 168 -2.16 -9.13 14.80
CA ASP A 168 -1.35 -9.32 13.59
C ASP A 168 -1.75 -10.59 12.84
N GLY A 169 -2.30 -11.60 13.52
CA GLY A 169 -2.85 -12.79 12.86
C GLY A 169 -4.02 -12.46 11.92
N LEU A 170 -4.89 -11.51 12.31
CA LEU A 170 -6.00 -11.03 11.47
C LEU A 170 -5.47 -10.23 10.28
N ARG A 171 -4.49 -9.34 10.52
CA ARG A 171 -3.89 -8.54 9.45
C ARG A 171 -3.08 -9.39 8.48
N GLU A 172 -2.42 -10.45 8.95
CA GLU A 172 -1.73 -11.42 8.10
C GLU A 172 -2.74 -12.21 7.24
N ALA A 173 -3.92 -12.52 7.77
CA ALA A 173 -5.01 -13.08 6.96
C ALA A 173 -5.48 -12.10 5.88
N GLY A 174 -5.61 -10.82 6.23
CA GLY A 174 -5.89 -9.74 5.26
C GLY A 174 -4.82 -9.61 4.18
N LEU A 175 -3.54 -9.67 4.55
CA LEU A 175 -2.42 -9.64 3.60
C LEU A 175 -2.45 -10.87 2.67
N ARG A 176 -2.65 -12.08 3.20
CA ARG A 176 -2.78 -13.30 2.37
C ARG A 176 -3.93 -13.20 1.38
N ALA A 177 -5.06 -12.64 1.81
CA ALA A 177 -6.17 -12.38 0.92
C ALA A 177 -5.75 -11.41 -0.19
N LEU A 178 -5.19 -10.26 0.18
CA LEU A 178 -4.75 -9.23 -0.76
C LEU A 178 -3.76 -9.75 -1.81
N LEU A 179 -2.83 -10.62 -1.43
CA LEU A 179 -1.85 -11.23 -2.34
C LEU A 179 -2.47 -12.16 -3.39
N ARG A 180 -3.76 -12.52 -3.26
CA ARG A 180 -4.46 -13.47 -4.12
C ARG A 180 -5.67 -12.86 -4.83
N LEU A 181 -6.06 -11.64 -4.45
CA LEU A 181 -7.15 -10.93 -5.12
C LEU A 181 -6.68 -10.45 -6.49
N ASP A 182 -7.56 -10.55 -7.47
CA ASP A 182 -7.39 -9.88 -8.76
C ASP A 182 -7.78 -8.40 -8.67
N VAL A 183 -7.85 -7.72 -9.81
CA VAL A 183 -8.22 -6.31 -9.90
C VAL A 183 -9.64 -6.06 -9.37
N ASP A 184 -10.61 -6.89 -9.75
CA ASP A 184 -12.01 -6.72 -9.35
C ASP A 184 -12.18 -7.00 -7.85
N GLY A 185 -11.54 -8.05 -7.34
CA GLY A 185 -11.51 -8.39 -5.93
C GLY A 185 -10.87 -7.30 -5.07
N THR A 186 -9.77 -6.71 -5.55
CA THR A 186 -9.07 -5.61 -4.87
C THR A 186 -9.93 -4.35 -4.86
N LEU A 187 -10.53 -3.97 -5.99
CA LEU A 187 -11.47 -2.86 -6.07
C LEU A 187 -12.65 -3.03 -5.10
N ALA A 188 -13.25 -4.22 -5.06
CA ALA A 188 -14.34 -4.53 -4.14
C ALA A 188 -13.90 -4.40 -2.66
N LEU A 189 -12.67 -4.80 -2.34
CA LEU A 189 -12.11 -4.65 -0.99
C LEU A 189 -11.96 -3.16 -0.61
N PHE A 190 -11.44 -2.33 -1.53
CA PHE A 190 -11.26 -0.90 -1.31
C PHE A 190 -12.59 -0.14 -1.22
N ASP A 191 -13.58 -0.45 -2.05
CA ASP A 191 -14.95 0.09 -1.92
C ASP A 191 -15.57 -0.31 -0.57
N GLY A 192 -15.38 -1.58 -0.16
CA GLY A 192 -15.80 -2.06 1.15
C GLY A 192 -15.15 -1.29 2.31
N PHE A 193 -13.85 -0.95 2.20
CA PHE A 193 -13.14 -0.11 3.17
C PHE A 193 -13.66 1.33 3.17
N GLY A 194 -13.87 1.93 1.99
CA GLY A 194 -14.35 3.30 1.83
C GLY A 194 -15.73 3.55 2.45
N ARG A 195 -16.58 2.50 2.49
CA ARG A 195 -17.91 2.54 3.12
C ARG A 195 -17.91 2.35 4.64
N LEU A 196 -16.78 2.00 5.24
CA LEU A 196 -16.70 1.84 6.68
C LEU A 196 -16.93 3.17 7.41
N PRO A 197 -17.61 3.15 8.58
CA PRO A 197 -17.60 4.29 9.47
C PRO A 197 -16.17 4.69 9.85
N ALA A 198 -15.89 6.00 10.01
CA ALA A 198 -14.55 6.52 10.29
C ALA A 198 -13.86 5.87 11.51
N HIS A 199 -14.62 5.47 12.54
CA HIS A 199 -14.05 4.76 13.69
C HIS A 199 -13.54 3.36 13.34
N GLN A 200 -14.18 2.65 12.40
CA GLN A 200 -13.73 1.34 11.92
C GLN A 200 -12.55 1.46 10.95
N GLN A 201 -12.53 2.49 10.09
CA GLN A 201 -11.37 2.79 9.25
C GLN A 201 -10.13 3.04 10.11
N ARG A 202 -10.26 3.88 11.15
CA ARG A 202 -9.19 4.15 12.12
C ARG A 202 -8.76 2.88 12.86
N ALA A 203 -9.71 2.05 13.30
CA ALA A 203 -9.40 0.80 13.97
C ALA A 203 -8.63 -0.17 13.07
N PHE A 204 -9.03 -0.29 11.80
CA PHE A 204 -8.32 -1.13 10.83
C PHE A 204 -6.89 -0.64 10.60
N MET A 205 -6.69 0.68 10.42
CA MET A 205 -5.39 1.30 10.15
C MET A 205 -4.47 1.41 11.37
N SER A 206 -5.03 1.49 12.58
CA SER A 206 -4.24 1.64 13.81
C SER A 206 -3.66 0.31 14.25
N ARG A 207 -2.33 0.24 14.37
CA ARG A 207 -1.64 -0.96 14.85
C ARG A 207 -2.10 -1.39 16.25
N ASP A 208 -2.37 -0.42 17.12
CA ASP A 208 -2.73 -0.63 18.52
C ASP A 208 -4.22 -0.90 18.75
N ALA A 209 -5.02 -0.99 17.68
CA ALA A 209 -6.43 -1.35 17.79
C ALA A 209 -6.62 -2.76 18.39
N PRO A 210 -7.65 -2.95 19.23
CA PRO A 210 -7.94 -4.25 19.80
C PRO A 210 -8.41 -5.23 18.70
N PRO A 211 -8.14 -6.55 18.84
CA PRO A 211 -8.53 -7.55 17.84
C PRO A 211 -10.01 -7.52 17.46
N SER A 212 -10.91 -7.25 18.41
CA SER A 212 -12.35 -7.16 18.18
C SER A 212 -12.74 -6.01 17.26
N ALA A 213 -12.06 -4.85 17.36
CA ALA A 213 -12.33 -3.71 16.50
C ALA A 213 -11.85 -3.95 15.07
N VAL A 214 -10.68 -4.58 14.91
CA VAL A 214 -10.16 -4.96 13.58
C VAL A 214 -11.05 -6.04 12.95
N ALA A 215 -11.44 -7.06 13.70
CA ALA A 215 -12.37 -8.09 13.23
C ALA A 215 -13.72 -7.49 12.82
N GLY A 216 -14.26 -6.56 13.61
CA GLY A 216 -15.50 -5.85 13.30
C GLY A 216 -15.41 -5.03 12.01
N ALA A 217 -14.29 -4.33 11.80
CA ALA A 217 -14.03 -3.61 10.55
C ALA A 217 -13.95 -4.57 9.35
N MET A 218 -13.14 -5.63 9.45
CA MET A 218 -13.00 -6.64 8.39
C MET A 218 -14.34 -7.33 8.05
N TRP A 219 -15.14 -7.65 9.06
CA TRP A 219 -16.48 -8.21 8.87
C TRP A 219 -17.42 -7.23 8.17
N THR A 220 -17.38 -5.96 8.56
CA THR A 220 -18.19 -4.92 7.92
C THR A 220 -17.77 -4.72 6.46
N MET A 221 -16.46 -4.71 6.16
CA MET A 221 -15.96 -4.69 4.77
C MET A 221 -16.49 -5.88 3.98
N PHE A 222 -16.35 -7.10 4.50
CA PHE A 222 -16.84 -8.32 3.87
C PHE A 222 -18.35 -8.24 3.55
N ARG A 223 -19.15 -7.68 4.47
CA ARG A 223 -20.59 -7.47 4.26
C ARG A 223 -20.93 -6.42 3.20
N HIS A 224 -20.05 -5.46 2.93
CA HIS A 224 -20.28 -4.47 1.87
C HIS A 224 -19.81 -4.94 0.50
N MET A 225 -18.93 -5.94 0.43
CA MET A 225 -18.50 -6.50 -0.84
C MET A 225 -19.65 -7.20 -1.60
N PRO A 226 -19.66 -7.13 -2.94
CA PRO A 226 -20.55 -7.92 -3.77
C PRO A 226 -20.31 -9.42 -3.58
N TRP A 227 -21.30 -10.24 -3.94
CA TRP A 227 -21.22 -11.70 -3.76
C TRP A 227 -20.02 -12.34 -4.47
N SER A 228 -19.62 -11.84 -5.65
CA SER A 228 -18.41 -12.26 -6.36
C SER A 228 -17.15 -12.01 -5.52
N GLY A 229 -16.97 -10.77 -5.06
CA GLY A 229 -15.83 -10.37 -4.22
C GLY A 229 -15.79 -11.10 -2.88
N ARG A 230 -16.93 -11.39 -2.25
CA ARG A 230 -16.98 -12.23 -1.03
C ARG A 230 -16.47 -13.64 -1.28
N ARG A 231 -16.87 -14.27 -2.39
CA ARG A 231 -16.42 -15.63 -2.77
C ARG A 231 -14.92 -15.65 -3.07
N GLU A 232 -14.42 -14.60 -3.69
CA GLU A 232 -12.99 -14.44 -3.99
C GLU A 232 -12.19 -14.22 -2.71
N LEU A 233 -12.59 -13.29 -1.84
CA LEU A 233 -11.96 -13.04 -0.55
C LEU A 233 -11.97 -14.28 0.35
N ALA A 234 -13.06 -15.04 0.38
CA ALA A 234 -13.13 -16.30 1.12
C ALA A 234 -12.16 -17.35 0.55
N ARG A 235 -12.11 -17.53 -0.79
CA ARG A 235 -11.13 -18.40 -1.45
C ARG A 235 -9.69 -17.95 -1.19
N ALA A 236 -9.44 -16.65 -1.27
CA ALA A 236 -8.14 -16.04 -1.03
C ALA A 236 -7.69 -16.15 0.44
N THR A 237 -8.62 -16.12 1.40
CA THR A 237 -8.29 -16.25 2.83
C THR A 237 -8.10 -17.71 3.26
N LEU A 238 -8.93 -18.63 2.74
CA LEU A 238 -8.97 -20.04 3.12
C LEU A 238 -8.12 -20.96 2.24
N GLY A 239 -7.77 -20.51 1.02
CA GLY A 239 -6.84 -21.21 0.14
C GLY A 239 -5.48 -21.33 0.81
N ARG A 240 -4.94 -22.56 0.88
CA ARG A 240 -3.56 -22.80 1.29
C ARG A 240 -2.62 -22.33 0.21
#